data_AF-A0A9E2J9X4-F1
#
_entry.id   AF-A0A9E2J9X4-F1
#
_cell.length_a   1.000
_cell.length_b   1.000
_cell.length_c   1.000
_cell.angle_alpha   90.00
_cell.angle_beta   90.00
_cell.angle_gamma   90.00
#
_symmetry.space_group_name_H-M   'P 1'
#
loop_
_entity.id
_entity.type
_entity.pdbx_description
1 polymer ?
#
loop_
_entity_poly.entity_id
_entity_poly.type
_entity_poly.pdbx_seq_one_letter_code
_entity_poly.pdbx_strand_id
1 'polypeptide(L)' 'MRKSTRDSFRLLAVASTMGLAMVISTVLGLALGYVLDHYVFHTEPVLTLVFLVLGIIGGFRNLYILTKRIQRMEKEAE' A
#
# COMPACT_ATOMS: atom_id res chain seq x y z
N MET A 1 -16.48 31.10 1.74
CA MET A 1 -15.24 30.36 2.05
C MET A 1 -15.47 29.00 2.75
N ARG A 2 -16.41 28.14 2.30
CA ARG A 2 -16.75 26.87 3.00
C ARG A 2 -16.34 25.58 2.25
N LYS A 3 -15.67 25.69 1.10
CA LYS A 3 -15.26 24.54 0.27
C LYS A 3 -13.94 23.87 0.73
N SER A 4 -12.97 24.66 1.24
CA SER A 4 -11.61 24.19 1.57
C SER A 4 -11.52 23.04 2.59
N THR A 5 -12.36 23.03 3.63
CA THR A 5 -12.29 22.01 4.69
C THR A 5 -12.77 20.64 4.19
N ARG A 6 -13.80 20.61 3.32
CA ARG A 6 -14.36 19.36 2.80
C ARG A 6 -13.38 18.68 1.84
N ASP A 7 -12.67 19.46 1.03
CA ASP A 7 -11.66 18.94 0.11
C ASP A 7 -10.43 18.42 0.86
N SER A 8 -9.98 19.14 1.90
CA SER A 8 -8.88 18.69 2.77
C SER A 8 -9.22 17.39 3.51
N PHE A 9 -10.45 17.27 4.01
CA PHE A 9 -10.93 16.06 4.67
C PHE A 9 -11.00 14.87 3.69
N ARG A 10 -11.37 15.14 2.43
CA ARG A 10 -11.41 14.13 1.37
C ARG A 10 -10.00 13.68 0.97
N LEU A 11 -9.05 14.61 0.88
CA LEU A 11 -7.64 14.31 0.62
C LEU A 11 -7.04 13.44 1.74
N LEU A 12 -7.31 13.82 3.00
CA LEU A 12 -6.89 13.07 4.18
C LEU A 12 -7.53 11.68 4.24
N ALA A 13 -8.82 11.58 3.94
CA ALA A 13 -9.51 10.30 3.88
C ALA A 13 -8.87 9.41 2.82
N VAL A 14 -8.68 9.91 1.60
CA VAL A 14 -8.02 9.18 0.50
C VAL A 14 -6.61 8.73 0.92
N ALA A 15 -5.79 9.64 1.46
CA ALA A 15 -4.43 9.31 1.91
C ALA A 15 -4.41 8.25 3.03
N SER A 16 -5.38 8.30 3.96
CA SER A 16 -5.50 7.32 5.04
C SER A 16 -5.89 5.94 4.51
N THR A 17 -6.86 5.86 3.60
CA THR A 17 -7.26 4.58 2.97
C THR A 17 -6.10 3.99 2.16
N MET A 18 -5.25 4.84 1.57
CA MET A 18 -4.05 4.42 0.84
C MET A 18 -2.99 3.80 1.77
N GLY A 19 -2.69 4.48 2.87
CA GLY A 19 -1.77 3.94 3.89
C GLY A 19 -2.29 2.63 4.48
N LEU A 20 -3.58 2.55 4.79
CA LEU A 20 -4.22 1.32 5.26
C LEU A 20 -4.12 0.20 4.22
N ALA A 21 -4.40 0.47 2.94
CA ALA A 21 -4.28 -0.54 1.88
C ALA A 21 -2.83 -1.06 1.74
N MET A 22 -1.83 -0.19 1.89
CA MET A 22 -0.42 -0.57 1.87
C MET A 22 -0.07 -1.51 3.04
N VAL A 23 -0.50 -1.18 4.26
CA VAL A 23 -0.27 -2.00 5.45
C VAL A 23 -1.00 -3.34 5.32
N ILE A 24 -2.28 -3.34 4.93
CA ILE A 24 -3.08 -4.56 4.76
C ILE A 24 -2.45 -5.48 3.71
N SER A 25 -2.02 -4.96 2.57
CA SER A 25 -1.34 -5.74 1.53
C SER A 25 -0.02 -6.34 2.02
N THR A 26 0.74 -5.59 2.82
CA THR A 26 2.01 -6.06 3.38
C THR A 26 1.77 -7.17 4.39
N VAL A 27 0.83 -6.97 5.32
CA VAL A 27 0.45 -7.96 6.35
C VAL A 27 -0.10 -9.23 5.73
N LEU A 28 -0.97 -9.13 4.70
CA LEU A 28 -1.47 -10.30 3.98
C LEU A 28 -0.36 -11.07 3.27
N GLY A 29 0.57 -10.38 2.61
CA GLY A 29 1.73 -11.02 1.99
C GLY A 29 2.63 -11.71 3.02
N LEU A 30 2.89 -11.05 4.16
CA LEU A 30 3.69 -11.62 5.25
C LEU A 30 3.01 -12.83 5.89
N ALA A 31 1.69 -12.76 6.12
CA ALA A 31 0.91 -13.84 6.70
C ALA A 31 0.86 -15.06 5.77
N LEU A 32 0.61 -14.85 4.46
CA LEU A 32 0.64 -15.92 3.47
C LEU A 32 2.06 -16.50 3.32
N GLY A 33 3.08 -15.65 3.30
CA GLY A 33 4.47 -16.08 3.26
C GLY A 33 4.86 -16.92 4.48
N TYR A 34 4.47 -16.49 5.68
CA TYR A 34 4.72 -17.22 6.93
C TYR A 34 4.00 -18.58 6.96
N VAL A 35 2.74 -18.64 6.53
CA VAL A 35 1.99 -19.90 6.46
C VAL A 35 2.67 -20.86 5.47
N LEU A 36 3.07 -20.40 4.28
CA LEU A 36 3.76 -21.25 3.30
C LEU A 36 5.13 -21.75 3.79
N ASP A 37 5.92 -20.87 4.41
CA ASP A 37 7.25 -21.18 4.95
C ASP A 37 7.13 -22.24 6.06
N HIS A 38 6.15 -22.08 6.94
CA HIS A 38 5.92 -22.97 8.09
C HIS A 38 5.28 -24.31 7.71
N TYR A 39 4.35 -24.34 6.74
CA TYR A 39 3.62 -25.56 6.38
C TYR A 39 4.30 -26.40 5.29
N VAL A 40 5.06 -25.79 4.36
CA VAL A 40 5.50 -26.48 3.14
C VAL A 40 7.00 -26.77 3.15
N PHE A 41 7.85 -25.85 3.63
CA PHE A 41 9.27 -25.93 3.32
C PHE A 41 10.20 -26.33 4.48
N HIS A 42 9.89 -26.09 5.75
CA HIS A 42 10.76 -26.45 6.91
C HIS A 42 12.25 -26.02 6.76
N THR A 43 12.58 -25.18 5.77
CA THR A 43 13.93 -24.79 5.37
C THR A 43 13.96 -23.28 5.34
N GLU A 44 15.07 -22.72 5.85
CA GLU A 44 15.48 -21.32 6.02
C GLU A 44 14.59 -20.23 5.37
N PRO A 45 14.39 -19.07 6.05
CA PRO A 45 13.32 -18.07 5.80
C PRO A 45 13.53 -17.22 4.54
N VAL A 46 13.83 -17.87 3.41
CA VAL A 46 14.08 -17.26 2.11
C VAL A 46 12.75 -16.90 1.45
N LEU A 47 11.72 -17.73 1.60
CA LEU A 47 10.40 -17.49 1.02
C LEU A 47 9.67 -16.35 1.72
N THR A 48 9.79 -16.28 3.05
CA THR A 48 9.33 -15.17 3.88
C THR A 48 10.03 -13.86 3.49
N LEU A 49 11.32 -13.89 3.19
CA LEU A 49 12.06 -12.72 2.68
C LEU A 49 11.55 -12.26 1.31
N VAL A 50 11.28 -13.19 0.37
CA VAL A 50 10.72 -12.86 -0.95
C VAL A 50 9.31 -12.29 -0.84
N PHE A 51 8.46 -12.85 0.03
CA PHE A 51 7.11 -12.32 0.27
C PHE A 51 7.11 -10.99 1.01
N LEU A 52 8.06 -10.75 1.91
CA LEU A 52 8.29 -9.46 2.55
C LEU A 52 8.65 -8.41 1.49
N VAL A 53 9.61 -8.71 0.61
CA VAL A 53 10.03 -7.82 -0.48
C VAL A 53 8.89 -7.60 -1.49
N LEU A 54 8.15 -8.64 -1.86
CA LEU A 54 6.97 -8.52 -2.72
C LEU A 54 5.85 -7.70 -2.06
N GLY A 55 5.63 -7.84 -0.74
CA GLY A 55 4.70 -7.03 0.02
C GLY A 55 5.07 -5.55 0.02
N ILE A 56 6.35 -5.25 0.25
CA ILE A 56 6.90 -3.88 0.17
C ILE A 56 6.73 -3.33 -1.25
N ILE A 57 7.12 -4.08 -2.29
CA ILE A 57 7.00 -3.65 -3.68
C ILE A 57 5.52 -3.45 -4.08
N GLY A 58 4.63 -4.34 -3.66
CA GLY A 58 3.19 -4.25 -3.92
C GLY A 58 2.57 -3.02 -3.28
N GLY A 59 2.92 -2.77 -2.01
CA GLY A 59 2.53 -1.56 -1.29
C GLY A 59 3.03 -0.28 -1.96
N PHE A 60 4.31 -0.25 -2.36
CA PHE A 60 4.91 0.89 -3.07
C PHE A 60 4.32 1.12 -4.46
N ARG A 61 4.03 0.06 -5.24
CA ARG A 61 3.39 0.20 -6.56
C ARG A 61 2.02 0.87 -6.45
N ASN A 62 1.21 0.44 -5.48
CA ASN A 62 -0.13 1.01 -5.29
C ASN A 62 -0.05 2.49 -4.87
N LEU A 63 0.88 2.82 -3.97
CA LEU A 63 1.15 4.21 -3.57
C LEU A 63 1.59 5.05 -4.77
N TYR A 64 2.55 4.56 -5.56
CA TYR A 64 3.14 5.29 -6.69
C TYR A 64 2.13 5.60 -7.80
N ILE A 65 1.28 4.63 -8.17
CA ILE A 65 0.22 4.82 -9.18
C ILE A 65 -0.73 5.93 -8.75
N LEU A 66 -1.05 6.00 -7.46
CA LEU A 66 -2.07 6.89 -6.94
C LEU A 66 -1.54 8.30 -6.65
N THR A 67 -0.30 8.43 -6.13
CA THR A 67 0.40 9.72 -6.05
C THR A 67 0.51 10.36 -7.44
N LYS A 68 0.86 9.56 -8.46
CA LYS A 68 0.94 10.04 -9.84
C LYS A 68 -0.43 10.49 -10.37
N ARG A 69 -1.51 9.86 -9.91
CA ARG A 69 -2.90 10.22 -10.26
C ARG A 69 -3.33 11.53 -9.59
N ILE A 70 -2.97 11.72 -8.31
CA ILE A 70 -3.27 12.96 -7.56
C ILE A 70 -2.52 14.15 -8.15
N GLN A 71 -1.21 14.01 -8.44
CA GLN A 71 -0.43 15.07 -9.08
C GLN A 71 -0.99 15.47 -10.45
N ARG A 72 -1.60 14.53 -11.18
CA ARG A 72 -2.23 14.83 -12.47
C ARG A 72 -3.50 15.65 -12.30
N MET A 73 -4.28 15.38 -11.26
CA MET A 73 -5.49 16.15 -10.94
C MET A 73 -5.16 17.56 -10.44
N GLU A 74 -4.07 17.74 -9.69
CA GLU A 74 -3.57 19.08 -9.32
C GLU A 74 -3.16 19.88 -10.56
N LYS A 75 -2.40 19.26 -11.49
CA LYS A 75 -1.93 19.93 -12.72
C LYS A 75 -3.02 20.28 -13.73
N GLU A 76 -4.16 19.59 -13.72
CA GLU A 76 -5.30 19.92 -14.59
C GLU A 76 -6.24 20.96 -13.98
N ALA A 77 -6.10 21.25 -12.68
CA ALA A 77 -6.90 22.26 -11.97
C ALA A 77 -6.21 23.65 -11.90
N GLU A 78 -4.94 23.73 -12.30
CA GLU A 78 -4.14 24.95 -12.46
C GLU A 78 -4.17 25.43 -13.93
#